data_AF-Q2PJN4-F1
#
_entry.id   AF-Q2PJN4-F1
#
_cell.length_a   1.000
_cell.length_b   1.000
_cell.length_c   1.000
_cell.angle_alpha   90.00
_cell.angle_beta   90.00
_cell.angle_gamma   90.00
#
_symmetry.space_group_name_H-M   'P 1'
#
loop_
_entity.id
_entity.type
_entity.pdbx_description
1 polymer ?
#
loop_
_entity_poly.entity_id
_entity_poly.type
_entity_poly.pdbx_seq_one_letter_code
_entity_poly.pdbx_strand_id
1 'polypeptide(L)'
;FQGIPYASAPTGADQFKAPLPPTKRHELFNANIRNIICPQRPIFSDTFLQLNRTIDCLRLNIFTPTTIEKKLPVMVYIHGGGWQEGYGMIFNPSALAQRGIIAVNINYRLGVHGFLCLGTEFAPGNAGLKES
;
A
#
# COMPACT_ATOMS: atom_id res chain seq x y z
N PHE A 1 6.00 2.69 -11.93
CA PHE A 1 6.79 2.18 -10.79
C PHE A 1 5.87 1.45 -9.82
N GLN A 2 6.18 0.21 -9.43
CA GLN A 2 5.27 -0.64 -8.65
C GLN A 2 5.96 -1.29 -7.46
N GLY A 3 5.23 -1.43 -6.34
CA GLY A 3 5.70 -2.12 -5.14
C GLY A 3 6.70 -1.34 -4.31
N ILE A 4 6.70 0.01 -4.38
CA ILE A 4 7.67 0.84 -3.66
C ILE A 4 7.32 0.84 -2.16
N PRO A 5 8.22 0.47 -1.23
CA PRO A 5 8.00 0.64 0.20
C PRO A 5 7.86 2.13 0.55
N TYR A 6 6.79 2.48 1.27
CA TYR A 6 6.64 3.83 1.83
C TYR A 6 6.73 3.86 3.36
N ALA A 7 6.77 2.68 3.99
CA ALA A 7 6.97 2.50 5.42
C ALA A 7 7.75 1.20 5.66
N SER A 8 8.31 1.06 6.87
CA SER A 8 8.94 -0.19 7.29
C SER A 8 7.91 -1.26 7.60
N ALA A 9 8.30 -2.53 7.44
CA ALA A 9 7.42 -3.65 7.75
C ALA A 9 6.99 -3.63 9.23
N PRO A 10 5.68 -3.68 9.53
CA PRO A 10 5.18 -3.64 10.91
C PRO A 10 5.31 -5.01 11.56
N THR A 11 6.50 -5.34 12.06
CA THR A 11 6.80 -6.61 12.72
C THR A 11 7.21 -6.40 14.18
N GLY A 12 7.17 -7.48 14.96
CA GLY A 12 7.56 -7.44 16.38
C GLY A 12 6.78 -6.40 17.18
N ALA A 13 7.48 -5.54 17.91
CA ALA A 13 6.89 -4.53 18.80
C ALA A 13 6.04 -3.46 18.07
N ASP A 14 6.20 -3.32 16.76
CA ASP A 14 5.53 -2.31 15.94
C ASP A 14 4.31 -2.86 15.18
N GLN A 15 3.98 -4.15 15.36
CA GLN A 15 2.93 -4.85 14.61
C GLN A 15 1.57 -4.15 14.61
N PHE A 16 1.18 -3.49 15.71
CA PHE A 16 -0.10 -2.78 15.85
C PHE A 16 0.07 -1.26 16.06
N LYS A 17 1.30 -0.76 15.95
CA LYS A 17 1.62 0.66 16.16
C LYS A 17 1.60 1.43 14.84
N ALA A 18 1.76 2.74 14.94
CA ALA A 18 1.95 3.62 13.78
C ALA A 18 3.13 3.13 12.91
N PRO A 19 3.08 3.33 11.58
CA PRO A 19 4.16 2.92 10.70
C PRO A 19 5.44 3.70 11.02
N LEU A 20 6.58 3.03 10.92
CA LEU A 20 7.88 3.69 10.92
C LEU A 20 8.28 4.09 9.50
N PRO A 21 9.10 5.13 9.33
CA PRO A 21 9.65 5.51 8.03
C PRO A 21 10.28 4.30 7.30
N PRO A 22 10.27 4.26 5.97
CA PRO A 22 10.85 3.16 5.23
C PRO A 22 12.37 3.13 5.44
N THR A 23 12.95 1.93 5.51
CA THR A 23 14.40 1.76 5.56
C THR A 23 15.06 2.47 4.38
N LYS A 24 16.02 3.35 4.66
CA LYS A 24 16.83 3.99 3.62
C LYS A 24 17.52 2.92 2.79
N ARG A 25 17.41 3.04 1.47
CA ARG A 25 18.11 2.17 0.52
C ARG A 25 19.22 2.97 -0.16
N HIS A 26 20.40 2.38 -0.24
CA HIS A 26 21.54 2.93 -0.98
C HIS A 26 21.66 2.30 -2.38
N GLU A 27 20.97 1.19 -2.62
CA GLU A 27 20.97 0.46 -3.88
C GLU A 27 19.70 0.74 -4.70
N LEU A 28 19.80 0.51 -6.01
CA LEU A 28 18.67 0.63 -6.93
C LEU A 28 17.56 -0.35 -6.54
N PHE A 29 16.32 0.15 -6.50
CA PHE A 29 15.15 -0.66 -6.23
C PHE A 29 14.43 -1.08 -7.52
N ASN A 30 14.23 -2.38 -7.71
CA ASN A 30 13.45 -2.89 -8.84
C ASN A 30 11.95 -2.72 -8.58
N ALA A 31 11.38 -1.62 -9.07
CA ALA A 31 9.98 -1.25 -8.85
C ALA A 31 9.02 -1.89 -9.87
N ASN A 32 8.95 -3.24 -9.89
CA ASN A 32 8.11 -4.03 -10.81
C ASN A 32 7.17 -5.03 -10.10
N ILE A 33 6.97 -4.88 -8.79
CA ILE A 33 6.22 -5.84 -7.97
C ILE A 33 4.76 -5.39 -7.81
N ARG A 34 3.80 -6.18 -8.30
CA ARG A 34 2.37 -5.80 -8.37
C ARG A 34 1.45 -6.61 -7.46
N ASN A 35 1.91 -7.75 -6.99
CA ASN A 35 1.07 -8.75 -6.33
C ASN A 35 1.15 -8.73 -4.81
N ILE A 36 1.93 -7.81 -4.20
CA ILE A 36 2.00 -7.68 -2.75
C ILE A 36 0.71 -7.07 -2.21
N ILE A 37 0.07 -7.75 -1.27
CA ILE A 37 -1.13 -7.30 -0.57
C ILE A 37 -1.02 -7.54 0.94
N CYS A 38 -1.79 -6.78 1.72
CA CYS A 38 -1.80 -6.91 3.18
C CYS A 38 -2.58 -8.15 3.65
N PRO A 39 -2.30 -8.66 4.87
CA PRO A 39 -3.03 -9.79 5.44
C PRO A 39 -4.53 -9.49 5.51
N GLN A 40 -5.31 -10.34 4.86
CA GLN A 40 -6.76 -10.27 4.75
C GLN A 40 -7.27 -11.68 4.39
N ARG A 41 -8.58 -11.93 4.53
CA ARG A 41 -9.15 -13.24 4.18
C ARG A 41 -8.86 -13.57 2.71
N PRO A 42 -8.53 -14.83 2.38
CA PRO A 42 -8.37 -15.23 1.00
C PRO A 42 -9.68 -15.04 0.22
N ILE A 43 -9.57 -14.55 -1.00
CA ILE A 43 -10.67 -14.46 -1.97
C ILE A 43 -10.44 -15.45 -3.10
N PHE A 44 -11.51 -15.89 -3.76
CA PHE A 44 -11.45 -16.93 -4.79
C PHE A 44 -10.45 -16.61 -5.93
N SER A 45 -10.27 -15.33 -6.25
CA SER A 45 -9.35 -14.87 -7.30
C SER A 45 -7.87 -14.90 -6.91
N ASP A 46 -7.52 -15.14 -5.64
CA ASP A 46 -6.13 -15.07 -5.15
C ASP A 46 -5.18 -15.98 -5.93
N THR A 47 -5.60 -17.22 -6.19
CA THR A 47 -4.81 -18.23 -6.88
C THR A 47 -4.54 -17.82 -8.33
N PHE A 48 -5.55 -17.28 -9.01
CA PHE A 48 -5.42 -16.83 -10.40
C PHE A 48 -4.59 -15.56 -10.52
N LEU A 49 -4.70 -14.65 -9.55
CA LEU A 49 -3.97 -13.38 -9.51
C LEU A 49 -2.57 -13.49 -8.90
N GLN A 50 -2.20 -14.66 -8.37
CA GLN A 50 -0.93 -14.93 -7.71
C GLN A 50 -0.60 -13.88 -6.64
N LEU A 51 -1.61 -13.49 -5.84
CA LEU A 51 -1.44 -12.46 -4.82
C LEU A 51 -0.53 -12.96 -3.70
N ASN A 52 0.53 -12.21 -3.42
CA ASN A 52 1.48 -12.46 -2.35
C ASN A 52 1.04 -11.69 -1.10
N ARG A 53 0.52 -12.42 -0.12
CA ARG A 53 -0.02 -11.88 1.13
C ARG A 53 1.06 -11.91 2.20
N THR A 54 1.47 -10.75 2.68
CA THR A 54 2.60 -10.62 3.61
C THR A 54 2.37 -9.47 4.58
N ILE A 55 3.01 -9.51 5.76
CA ILE A 55 2.99 -8.40 6.71
C ILE A 55 3.79 -7.19 6.19
N ASP A 56 4.80 -7.42 5.34
CA ASP A 56 5.57 -6.37 4.66
C ASP A 56 4.83 -5.89 3.40
N CYS A 57 3.65 -5.32 3.62
CA CYS A 57 2.70 -4.95 2.57
C CYS A 57 2.55 -3.46 2.30
N LEU A 58 3.23 -2.58 3.05
CA LEU A 58 3.12 -1.12 2.95
C LEU A 58 3.83 -0.61 1.68
N ARG A 59 3.15 -0.82 0.56
CA ARG A 59 3.60 -0.54 -0.79
C ARG A 59 2.74 0.53 -1.45
N LEU A 60 3.38 1.35 -2.27
CA LEU A 60 2.70 2.24 -3.20
C LEU A 60 3.12 1.93 -4.64
N ASN A 61 2.26 2.31 -5.58
CA ASN A 61 2.55 2.26 -7.01
C ASN A 61 2.31 3.65 -7.61
N ILE A 62 3.17 4.05 -8.54
CA ILE A 62 3.15 5.34 -9.21
C ILE A 62 2.99 5.10 -10.72
N PHE A 63 1.98 5.74 -11.28
CA PHE A 63 1.68 5.76 -12.70
C PHE A 63 1.84 7.19 -13.20
N THR A 64 2.69 7.36 -14.20
CA THR A 64 3.02 8.65 -14.79
C THR A 64 2.80 8.59 -16.30
N PRO A 65 2.54 9.72 -16.96
CA PRO A 65 2.71 9.80 -18.39
C PRO A 65 4.17 9.51 -18.78
N THR A 66 4.41 9.17 -20.05
CA THR A 66 5.77 8.93 -20.57
C THR A 66 6.63 10.19 -20.57
N THR A 67 6.00 11.36 -20.77
CA THR A 67 6.69 12.66 -20.81
C THR A 67 6.02 13.62 -19.83
N ILE A 68 6.84 14.31 -19.04
CA ILE A 68 6.39 15.31 -18.05
C ILE A 68 7.11 16.62 -18.34
N GLU A 69 6.42 17.55 -19.01
CA GLU A 69 7.00 18.85 -19.42
C GLU A 69 6.68 19.98 -18.43
N LYS A 70 5.70 19.74 -17.54
CA LYS A 70 5.24 20.69 -16.52
C LYS A 70 4.80 19.95 -15.27
N LYS A 71 4.60 20.67 -14.17
CA LYS A 71 3.99 20.10 -12.95
C LYS A 71 2.59 19.56 -13.28
N LEU A 72 2.33 18.32 -12.90
CA LEU A 72 1.06 17.64 -13.11
C LEU A 72 0.31 17.47 -11.78
N PRO A 73 -1.03 17.45 -11.80
CA PRO A 73 -1.80 17.08 -10.62
C PRO A 73 -1.47 15.65 -10.19
N VAL A 74 -1.49 15.43 -8.87
CA VAL A 74 -1.30 14.12 -8.25
C VAL A 74 -2.62 13.65 -7.66
N MET A 75 -3.07 12.46 -8.04
CA MET A 75 -4.22 11.78 -7.46
C MET A 75 -3.73 10.58 -6.65
N VAL A 76 -4.06 10.55 -5.36
CA VAL A 76 -3.79 9.41 -4.48
C VAL A 76 -5.08 8.62 -4.29
N TYR A 77 -5.06 7.34 -4.66
CA TYR A 77 -6.17 6.42 -4.52
C TYR A 77 -5.96 5.48 -3.34
N ILE A 78 -6.87 5.55 -2.38
CA ILE A 78 -6.96 4.67 -1.22
C ILE A 78 -8.12 3.73 -1.48
N HIS A 79 -7.86 2.43 -1.53
CA HIS A 79 -8.89 1.45 -1.86
C HIS A 79 -9.91 1.30 -0.71
N GLY A 80 -11.14 0.95 -1.06
CA GLY A 80 -12.19 0.56 -0.12
C GLY A 80 -12.02 -0.88 0.39
N GLY A 81 -13.14 -1.52 0.79
CA GLY A 81 -13.14 -2.88 1.33
C GLY A 81 -13.41 -2.95 2.84
N GLY A 82 -14.09 -1.95 3.38
CA GLY A 82 -14.57 -1.93 4.78
C GLY A 82 -13.46 -2.07 5.82
N TRP A 83 -12.23 -1.68 5.48
CA TRP A 83 -11.03 -1.84 6.30
C TRP A 83 -10.62 -3.30 6.54
N GLN A 84 -11.20 -4.26 5.83
CA GLN A 84 -10.94 -5.70 6.01
C GLN A 84 -10.23 -6.34 4.82
N GLU A 85 -10.46 -5.80 3.62
CA GLU A 85 -9.95 -6.36 2.36
C GLU A 85 -9.65 -5.25 1.34
N GLY A 86 -9.01 -5.65 0.23
CA GLY A 86 -8.56 -4.77 -0.84
C GLY A 86 -7.05 -4.59 -0.89
N TYR A 87 -6.58 -3.94 -1.95
CA TYR A 87 -5.18 -3.61 -2.18
C TYR A 87 -5.06 -2.52 -3.24
N GLY A 88 -3.94 -1.79 -3.28
CA GLY A 88 -3.77 -0.63 -4.15
C GLY A 88 -3.95 -0.95 -5.63
N MET A 89 -3.45 -2.10 -6.09
CA MET A 89 -3.55 -2.54 -7.48
C MET A 89 -4.92 -3.09 -7.90
N ILE A 90 -5.94 -3.05 -7.02
CA ILE A 90 -7.33 -3.41 -7.39
C ILE A 90 -7.89 -2.47 -8.46
N PHE A 91 -7.38 -1.24 -8.51
CA PHE A 91 -7.66 -0.24 -9.54
C PHE A 91 -6.40 0.03 -10.35
N ASN A 92 -6.50 -0.04 -11.68
CA ASN A 92 -5.43 0.34 -12.60
C ASN A 92 -5.65 1.78 -13.12
N PRO A 93 -4.88 2.78 -12.64
CA PRO A 93 -5.09 4.18 -13.01
C PRO A 93 -4.35 4.60 -14.31
N SER A 94 -3.88 3.66 -15.14
CA SER A 94 -3.10 3.98 -16.34
C SER A 94 -3.81 4.94 -17.31
N ALA A 95 -5.13 4.87 -17.40
CA ALA A 95 -5.92 5.81 -18.22
C ALA A 95 -5.87 7.25 -17.68
N LEU A 96 -5.73 7.45 -16.37
CA LEU A 96 -5.54 8.78 -15.75
C LEU A 96 -4.14 9.31 -16.04
N ALA A 97 -3.13 8.44 -15.99
CA ALA A 97 -1.76 8.77 -16.37
C ALA A 97 -1.66 9.24 -17.82
N GLN A 98 -2.36 8.59 -18.75
CA GLN A 98 -2.42 9.03 -20.16
C GLN A 98 -3.09 10.40 -20.34
N ARG A 99 -3.90 10.84 -19.38
CA ARG A 99 -4.58 12.15 -19.39
C ARG A 99 -3.80 13.23 -18.62
N GLY A 100 -2.53 12.99 -18.29
CA GLY A 100 -1.68 13.99 -17.64
C GLY A 100 -1.86 14.08 -16.12
N ILE A 101 -2.33 13.02 -15.46
CA ILE A 101 -2.43 12.94 -14.00
C ILE A 101 -1.40 11.94 -13.47
N ILE A 102 -0.59 12.34 -12.49
CA ILE A 102 0.22 11.37 -11.75
C ILE A 102 -0.72 10.62 -10.80
N ALA A 103 -0.89 9.33 -11.00
CA ALA A 103 -1.74 8.52 -10.15
C ALA A 103 -0.90 7.65 -9.21
N VAL A 104 -1.24 7.68 -7.93
CA VAL A 104 -0.62 6.88 -6.89
C VAL A 104 -1.70 6.00 -6.27
N ASN A 105 -1.46 4.72 -6.10
CA ASN A 105 -2.29 3.86 -5.26
C ASN A 105 -1.43 3.25 -4.16
N ILE A 106 -2.05 2.96 -3.02
CA ILE A 106 -1.34 2.46 -1.84
C ILE A 106 -2.03 1.21 -1.28
N ASN A 107 -1.26 0.37 -0.62
CA ASN A 107 -1.75 -0.59 0.36
C ASN A 107 -1.69 0.03 1.75
N TYR A 108 -2.63 -0.30 2.63
CA TYR A 108 -2.57 -0.01 4.06
C TYR A 108 -2.97 -1.28 4.84
N ARG A 109 -2.57 -1.39 6.12
CA ARG A 109 -2.91 -2.56 6.94
C ARG A 109 -4.42 -2.69 7.14
N LEU A 110 -4.91 -3.93 7.12
CA LEU A 110 -6.33 -4.27 7.16
C LEU A 110 -6.66 -5.10 8.41
N GLY A 111 -7.95 -5.17 8.74
CA GLY A 111 -8.50 -5.96 9.84
C GLY A 111 -7.78 -5.71 11.16
N VAL A 112 -7.49 -6.80 11.89
CA VAL A 112 -6.78 -6.74 13.16
C VAL A 112 -5.39 -6.09 13.05
N HIS A 113 -4.71 -6.22 11.91
CA HIS A 113 -3.37 -5.67 11.74
C HIS A 113 -3.40 -4.14 11.64
N GLY A 114 -4.43 -3.57 11.02
CA GLY A 114 -4.57 -2.13 10.85
C GLY A 114 -5.36 -1.42 11.95
N PHE A 115 -6.27 -2.14 12.62
CA PHE A 115 -7.34 -1.51 13.40
C PHE A 115 -7.56 -2.11 14.79
N LEU A 116 -6.69 -3.02 15.26
CA LEU A 116 -6.75 -3.48 16.65
C LEU A 116 -6.56 -2.31 17.62
N CYS A 117 -7.53 -2.13 18.52
CA CYS A 117 -7.48 -1.15 19.60
C CYS A 117 -7.75 -1.86 20.93
N LEU A 118 -6.74 -1.89 21.80
CA LEU A 118 -6.85 -2.41 23.17
C LEU A 118 -6.81 -1.28 24.22
N GLY A 119 -6.76 -0.02 23.79
CA GLY A 119 -6.59 1.13 24.69
C GLY A 119 -5.21 1.20 25.35
N THR A 120 -4.20 0.55 24.76
CA THR A 120 -2.82 0.52 25.27
C THR A 120 -1.85 1.17 24.29
N GLU A 121 -0.64 1.51 24.76
CA GLU A 121 0.43 2.01 23.89
C GLU A 121 0.90 1.00 22.84
N PHE A 122 0.68 -0.30 23.08
CA PHE A 122 1.07 -1.38 22.18
C PHE A 122 0.05 -1.63 21.07
N ALA A 123 -1.23 -1.31 21.31
CA ALA A 123 -2.30 -1.42 20.34
C ALA A 123 -3.25 -0.20 20.44
N PRO A 124 -2.78 0.99 19.99
CA PRO A 124 -3.52 2.24 20.14
C PRO A 124 -4.67 2.41 19.14
N GLY A 125 -4.85 1.48 18.20
CA GLY A 125 -5.82 1.58 17.11
C GLY A 125 -5.35 2.46 15.95
N ASN A 126 -6.11 2.35 14.86
CA ASN A 126 -6.00 3.19 13.66
C ASN A 126 -4.59 3.22 13.03
N ALA A 127 -3.86 2.11 13.09
CA ALA A 127 -2.57 1.99 12.43
C ALA A 127 -2.71 2.11 10.90
N GLY A 128 -3.75 1.49 10.32
CA GLY A 128 -4.06 1.61 8.89
C GLY A 128 -4.41 3.02 8.42
N LEU A 129 -5.00 3.86 9.28
CA LEU A 129 -5.27 5.28 8.96
C LEU A 129 -4.01 6.16 9.02
N LYS A 130 -3.02 5.77 9.81
CA LYS A 130 -1.72 6.48 9.90
C LYS A 130 -0.81 6.16 8.71
N GLU A 131 -1.19 5.17 7.92
CA GLU A 131 -0.51 4.71 6.71
C GLU A 131 -1.11 5.27 5.43
N SER A 132 -2.40 5.59 5.49
CA SER A 132 -3.19 6.11 4.37
C SER A 132 -3.02 7.61 4.18
#